data_AF-A0A7C3C1N7-F1
#
_entry.id   AF-A0A7C3C1N7-F1
#
_cell.length_a   1.000
_cell.length_b   1.000
_cell.length_c   1.000
_cell.angle_alpha   90.00
_cell.angle_beta   90.00
_cell.angle_gamma   90.00
#
_symmetry.space_group_name_H-M   'P 1'
#
loop_
_entity.id
_entity.type
_entity.pdbx_description
1 polymer ?
#
loop_
_entity_poly.entity_id
_entity_poly.type
_entity_poly.pdbx_seq_one_letter_code
_entity_poly.pdbx_strand_id
1 'polypeptide(L)' 'MSYIRFHLDLEVKQPIPAALQSKLPEIREAVRKLKSFASKINEGKENEEMTVRAVYHICHHDEGLPCEPETDIQYL' A
#
# COMPACT_ATOMS: atom_id res chain seq x y z
N MET A 1 10.27 -3.13 -23.28
CA MET A 1 11.08 -2.23 -22.42
C MET A 1 11.09 -2.79 -21.01
N SER A 2 12.24 -2.80 -20.34
CA SER A 2 12.34 -3.19 -18.93
C SER A 2 12.15 -1.96 -18.03
N TYR A 3 11.17 -1.99 -17.13
CA TYR A 3 10.93 -0.91 -16.17
C TYR A 3 11.72 -1.18 -14.89
N ILE A 4 12.39 -0.15 -14.37
CA ILE A 4 12.96 -0.20 -13.02
C ILE A 4 11.83 0.09 -12.03
N ARG A 5 11.57 -0.83 -11.10
CA ARG A 5 10.56 -0.67 -10.05
C ARG A 5 11.20 -0.17 -8.76
N PHE A 6 10.66 0.91 -8.21
CA PHE A 6 11.03 1.43 -6.89
C PHE A 6 9.79 1.41 -6.00
N HIS A 7 9.85 0.67 -4.90
CA HIS A 7 8.83 0.69 -3.84
C HIS A 7 9.32 1.59 -2.71
N LEU A 8 8.53 2.58 -2.33
CA LEU A 8 8.86 3.54 -1.28
C LEU A 8 7.68 3.69 -0.31
N ASP A 9 7.40 2.63 0.43
CA ASP A 9 6.45 2.64 1.56
C ASP A 9 7.22 2.90 2.85
N LEU A 10 7.46 4.16 3.16
CA LEU A 10 8.19 4.57 4.36
C LEU A 10 7.31 5.46 5.23
N GLU A 11 7.00 4.96 6.41
CA GLU A 11 6.42 5.74 7.49
C GLU A 11 7.54 6.30 8.37
N VAL A 12 7.48 7.60 8.63
CA VAL A 12 8.44 8.28 9.51
C VAL A 12 8.00 8.07 10.95
N LYS A 13 8.48 6.98 11.58
CA LYS A 13 8.18 6.64 12.99
C LYS A 13 8.87 7.54 14.02
N GLN A 14 9.85 8.34 13.60
CA GLN A 14 10.62 9.24 14.47
C GLN A 14 10.71 10.63 13.86
N PRO A 15 10.73 11.71 14.66
CA PRO A 15 10.79 13.07 14.14
C PRO A 15 12.01 13.26 13.24
N ILE A 16 11.79 13.89 12.09
CA ILE A 16 12.83 14.11 11.07
C ILE A 16 13.92 14.98 11.70
N PRO A 17 15.20 14.57 11.63
CA PRO A 17 16.31 15.37 12.17
C PRO A 17 16.27 16.80 11.62
N ALA A 18 16.52 17.80 12.48
CA ALA A 18 16.43 19.21 12.09
C ALA A 18 17.31 19.56 10.87
N ALA A 19 18.47 18.92 10.73
CA ALA A 19 19.37 19.06 9.58
C ALA A 19 18.77 18.58 8.24
N LEU A 20 17.76 17.71 8.29
CA LEU A 20 17.03 17.22 7.12
C LEU A 20 15.71 17.96 6.89
N GLN A 21 15.17 18.63 7.91
CA GLN A 21 13.93 19.39 7.78
C GLN A 21 14.03 20.49 6.72
N SER A 22 15.17 21.19 6.67
CA SER A 22 15.44 22.21 5.64
C SER A 22 15.51 21.64 4.22
N LYS A 23 15.81 20.34 4.07
CA LYS A 23 15.90 19.65 2.78
C LYS A 23 14.59 18.98 2.36
N LEU A 24 13.57 18.92 3.23
CA LEU A 24 12.29 18.30 2.91
C LEU A 24 11.59 18.89 1.68
N PRO A 25 11.61 20.21 1.43
CA PRO A 25 11.03 20.77 0.21
C PRO A 25 11.70 20.21 -1.05
N GLU A 26 13.03 20.14 -1.07
CA GLU A 26 13.82 19.62 -2.19
C GLU A 26 13.57 18.14 -2.43
N ILE A 27 13.56 17.34 -1.35
CA ILE A 27 13.26 15.90 -1.42
C ILE A 27 11.85 15.68 -1.98
N ARG A 28 10.87 16.47 -1.52
CA ARG A 28 9.49 16.38 -2.00
C ARG A 28 9.38 16.69 -3.49
N GLU A 29 10.09 17.71 -3.98
CA GLU A 29 10.14 18.02 -5.41
C GLU A 29 10.84 16.95 -6.22
N ALA A 30 11.95 16.40 -5.74
CA ALA A 30 12.66 15.32 -6.40
C ALA A 30 11.78 14.07 -6.54
N VAL A 31 11.03 13.72 -5.49
CA VAL A 31 10.05 12.61 -5.53
C VAL A 31 8.93 12.90 -6.53
N ARG A 32 8.40 14.13 -6.57
CA ARG A 32 7.38 14.52 -7.57
C ARG A 32 7.90 14.42 -9.00
N LYS A 33 9.11 14.91 -9.26
CA LYS A 33 9.75 14.80 -10.58
C LYS A 33 9.98 13.34 -10.96
N LEU A 34 10.47 12.51 -10.03
CA LEU A 34 10.61 11.08 -10.26
C LEU A 34 9.27 10.44 -10.65
N LYS A 35 8.19 10.78 -9.94
CA LYS A 35 6.84 10.32 -10.25
C LYS A 35 6.34 10.76 -11.63
N SER A 36 6.72 11.94 -12.13
CA SER A 36 6.31 12.38 -13.48
C SER A 36 6.97 11.60 -14.62
N PHE A 37 8.12 10.97 -14.37
CA PHE A 37 8.77 10.08 -15.34
C PHE A 37 8.32 8.62 -15.21
N ALA A 38 7.61 8.28 -14.13
CA ALA A 38 7.07 6.95 -13.93
C ALA A 38 5.77 6.78 -14.73
N SER A 39 5.72 5.78 -15.60
CA SER A 39 4.46 5.30 -16.16
C SER A 39 3.84 4.31 -15.18
N LYS A 40 2.52 4.38 -14.99
CA LYS A 40 1.81 3.33 -14.25
C LYS A 40 1.96 2.04 -15.04
N ILE A 41 2.71 1.09 -14.50
CA ILE A 41 2.91 -0.24 -15.12
C ILE A 41 1.57 -0.98 -15.33
N ASN A 42 0.51 -0.56 -14.61
CA ASN A 42 -0.83 -1.12 -14.67
C ASN A 42 -1.88 -0.20 -15.36
N GLU A 43 -1.49 0.70 -16.27
CA GLU A 43 -2.45 1.51 -17.03
C GLU A 43 -3.47 0.61 -17.78
N GLY A 44 -4.68 0.48 -17.20
CA GLY A 44 -5.74 -0.44 -17.64
C GLY A 44 -6.29 -1.39 -16.57
N LYS A 45 -5.69 -1.44 -15.37
CA LYS A 45 -6.27 -2.10 -14.19
C LYS A 45 -6.54 -1.04 -13.12
N GLU A 46 -7.72 -1.12 -12.51
CA GLU A 46 -8.12 -0.22 -11.42
C GLU A 46 -7.02 -0.15 -10.37
N ASN A 47 -6.78 1.05 -9.81
CA ASN A 47 -5.78 1.27 -8.76
C ASN A 47 -5.85 0.16 -7.70
N GLU A 48 -4.94 -0.80 -7.73
CA GLU A 48 -4.72 -1.75 -6.63
C GLU A 48 -3.94 -1.09 -5.47
N GLU A 49 -4.16 0.21 -5.22
CA GLU A 49 -4.37 0.68 -3.85
C GLU A 49 -5.82 0.38 -3.45
N MET A 50 -6.32 -0.81 -3.79
CA MET A 50 -7.48 -1.35 -3.12
C MET A 50 -6.98 -1.77 -1.75
N THR A 51 -7.43 -1.04 -0.73
CA THR A 51 -7.61 -1.57 0.62
C THR A 51 -7.85 -3.07 0.56
N VAL A 52 -6.84 -3.88 0.88
CA VAL A 52 -7.01 -5.32 1.01
C VAL A 52 -7.90 -5.49 2.23
N ARG A 53 -9.22 -5.53 2.03
CA ARG A 53 -10.17 -5.90 3.06
C ARG A 53 -9.96 -7.38 3.29
N ALA A 54 -9.16 -7.71 4.30
CA ALA A 54 -9.00 -9.09 4.70
C ALA A 54 -10.32 -9.52 5.32
N VAL A 55 -10.98 -10.51 4.72
CA VAL A 55 -12.18 -11.15 5.26
C VAL A 55 -11.81 -12.53 5.76
N TYR A 56 -12.46 -12.98 6.82
CA TYR A 56 -12.37 -14.36 7.29
C TYR A 56 -13.78 -14.94 7.47
N HIS A 57 -13.89 -16.26 7.35
CA HIS A 57 -15.06 -17.01 7.75
C HIS A 57 -14.62 -18.33 8.37
N ILE A 58 -15.50 -18.95 9.15
CA ILE A 58 -15.23 -20.22 9.83
C ILE A 58 -15.98 -21.33 9.09
N CYS A 59 -15.27 -22.39 8.72
CA CYS A 59 -15.83 -23.58 8.11
C CYS A 59 -15.87 -24.74 9.11
N HIS A 60 -17.04 -25.39 9.23
CA HIS A 60 -17.30 -26.50 10.15
C HIS A 60 -17.46 -27.83 9.39
N HIS A 61 -16.55 -28.12 8.45
CA HIS A 61 -16.68 -29.26 7.52
C HIS A 61 -16.67 -30.63 8.22
N ASP A 62 -15.98 -30.74 9.34
CA ASP A 62 -15.91 -31.99 10.11
C ASP A 62 -17.24 -32.31 10.84
N GLU A 63 -18.08 -31.30 11.04
CA GLU A 63 -19.39 -31.42 11.70
C GLU A 63 -20.56 -31.46 10.69
N GLY A 64 -20.28 -31.31 9.39
CA GLY A 64 -21.30 -31.28 8.33
C GLY A 64 -22.20 -30.04 8.37
N LEU A 65 -21.80 -29.01 9.12
CA LEU A 65 -22.56 -27.77 9.31
C LEU A 65 -22.21 -26.73 8.23
N PRO A 66 -23.12 -25.80 7.93
CA PRO A 66 -22.85 -24.72 6.98
C PRO A 66 -21.78 -23.76 7.51
N CYS A 67 -20.99 -23.18 6.61
CA CYS A 67 -19.99 -22.18 6.96
C CYS A 67 -20.62 -20.90 7.50
N GLU A 68 -19.91 -20.23 8.39
CA GLU A 68 -20.28 -18.90 8.89
C GLU A 68 -20.10 -17.83 7.80
N PRO A 69 -20.82 -16.69 7.89
CA PRO A 69 -20.68 -15.60 6.92
C PRO A 69 -19.32 -14.90 7.02
N GLU A 70 -18.85 -14.36 5.90
CA GLU A 70 -17.60 -13.60 5.83
C GLU A 70 -17.66 -12.33 6.68
N THR A 71 -16.61 -12.11 7.48
CA THR A 71 -16.46 -10.96 8.37
C THR A 71 -15.19 -10.18 8.02
N ASP A 72 -15.31 -8.85 7.92
CA ASP A 72 -14.18 -7.94 7.70
C ASP A 72 -13.23 -7.91 8.92
N ILE A 73 -11.92 -8.08 8.69
CA ILE A 73 -10.88 -7.83 9.70
C ILE A 73 -10.61 -6.32 9.75
N GLN A 74 -11.15 -5.64 10.75
CA GLN A 74 -10.81 -4.24 11.02
C GLN A 74 -9.48 -4.19 11.79
N TYR A 75 -8.43 -3.67 11.15
CA TYR A 75 -7.19 -3.33 11.84
C TYR A 75 -7.44 -2.06 12.68
N LEU A 76 -7.34 -2.18 14.02
CA LEU A 76 -7.28 -1.05 14.96
C LEU A 76 -5.90 -0.38 14.90
#